data_AF-A0AAU5MJY2-F1
#
_entry.id   AF-A0AAU5MJY2-F1
#
_cell.length_a   1.000
_cell.length_b   1.000
_cell.length_c   1.000
_cell.angle_alpha   90.00
_cell.angle_beta   90.00
_cell.angle_gamma   90.00
#
_symmetry.space_group_name_H-M   'P 1'
#
loop_
_entity.id
_entity.type
_entity.pdbx_description
1 polymer ?
#
loop_
_entity_poly.entity_id
_entity_poly.type
_entity_poly.pdbx_seq_one_letter_code
_entity_poly.pdbx_strand_id
1 'polypeptide(L)'
;MRILIAAALAAGLLAGCSGPGQENAPSAPPLVSVSTPAASVTPSETPSETPSGPAKVAETLCVRMDATLVQSALAVPVANIQPKTPPADFGIPTYDVCQLTLSTASNGPVLNVETSVLPATKATLAATQKAYAATKGEPAKPAIVGGGGYGTSTFVVFLLDGKLYKIAGPKATLAKYVLLGQEVVRQAPGLPATNGWITQPDCDRGSSAAEKVMGTAAMVRRDSETPLGDLVCGWVTTTSVLSTSVRRTPQAEALMAPIRKASTSQPIPLGDEGYVDTATGRTTIRVGDDKLVDLVPLPARAINPDLMTQFALAMSPVYTR
;
A
#
# COMPACT_ATOMS: atom_id res chain seq x y z
N MET A 1 -34.49 48.22 -2.30
CA MET A 1 -33.31 49.13 -2.23
C MET A 1 -32.37 48.67 -3.33
N ARG A 2 -32.40 49.41 -4.45
CA ARG A 2 -31.54 49.25 -5.63
C ARG A 2 -30.09 49.52 -5.24
N ILE A 3 -29.14 48.70 -5.72
CA ILE A 3 -27.94 49.19 -6.42
C ILE A 3 -27.59 48.19 -7.54
N LEU A 4 -27.65 48.70 -8.77
CA LEU A 4 -27.09 48.21 -10.02
C LEU A 4 -25.65 48.73 -10.12
N ILE A 5 -24.68 47.94 -10.62
CA ILE A 5 -23.62 48.42 -11.52
C ILE A 5 -23.31 47.31 -12.54
N ALA A 6 -23.35 47.72 -13.81
CA ALA A 6 -23.08 46.96 -15.03
C ALA A 6 -21.58 47.07 -15.43
N ALA A 7 -21.03 46.03 -16.07
CA ALA A 7 -20.61 45.99 -17.48
C ALA A 7 -19.14 46.32 -17.76
N ALA A 8 -18.45 45.40 -18.45
CA ALA A 8 -17.66 45.68 -19.65
C ALA A 8 -17.28 44.37 -20.36
N LEU A 9 -17.80 44.22 -21.58
CA LEU A 9 -17.34 43.28 -22.60
C LEU A 9 -16.00 43.76 -23.20
N ALA A 10 -15.18 42.82 -23.66
CA ALA A 10 -14.33 43.02 -24.83
C ALA A 10 -14.25 41.71 -25.63
N ALA A 11 -14.89 41.71 -26.80
CA ALA A 11 -14.73 40.72 -27.85
C ALA A 11 -13.67 41.22 -28.84
N GLY A 12 -12.79 40.34 -29.28
CA GLY A 12 -11.84 40.57 -30.38
C GLY A 12 -11.81 39.34 -31.28
N LEU A 13 -12.59 39.39 -32.36
CA LEU A 13 -12.57 38.48 -33.50
C LEU A 13 -11.44 38.91 -34.45
N LEU A 14 -10.66 37.95 -34.95
CA LEU A 14 -10.04 38.04 -36.28
C LEU A 14 -10.18 36.69 -36.99
N ALA A 15 -10.94 36.71 -38.09
CA ALA A 15 -10.87 35.77 -39.22
C ALA A 15 -9.43 35.77 -39.79
N GLY A 16 -8.86 34.73 -40.41
CA GLY A 16 -9.41 33.81 -41.41
C GLY A 16 -8.82 34.17 -42.79
N CYS A 17 -7.80 33.44 -43.25
CA CYS A 17 -7.37 33.40 -44.65
C CYS A 17 -6.97 31.97 -45.04
N SER A 18 -7.67 31.43 -46.03
CA SER A 18 -7.40 30.22 -46.79
C SER A 18 -6.76 30.59 -48.14
N GLY A 19 -5.92 29.71 -48.71
CA GLY A 19 -5.66 29.67 -50.16
C GLY A 19 -4.21 29.37 -50.60
N PRO A 20 -4.00 28.72 -51.77
CA PRO A 20 -2.99 27.68 -51.99
C PRO A 20 -1.73 28.15 -52.75
N GLY A 21 -0.63 27.38 -52.67
CA GLY A 21 0.58 27.64 -53.46
C GLY A 21 1.57 26.47 -53.46
N GLN A 22 1.91 26.02 -54.66
CA GLN A 22 2.83 24.93 -55.01
C GLN A 22 4.30 25.16 -54.58
N GLU A 23 4.94 24.05 -54.19
CA GLU A 23 6.21 23.55 -54.73
C GLU A 23 7.46 24.46 -54.65
N ASN A 24 8.37 24.13 -53.73
CA ASN A 24 9.81 23.89 -53.99
C ASN A 24 10.51 23.48 -52.69
N ALA A 25 10.93 22.22 -52.63
CA ALA A 25 11.83 21.72 -51.59
C ALA A 25 13.24 22.26 -51.82
N PRO A 26 13.94 22.82 -50.81
CA PRO A 26 15.37 23.04 -50.90
C PRO A 26 16.13 21.79 -50.43
N SER A 27 17.06 21.39 -51.28
CA SER A 27 17.99 20.26 -51.16
C SER A 27 18.68 20.17 -49.80
N ALA A 28 18.75 18.94 -49.29
CA ALA A 28 19.64 18.55 -48.20
C ALA A 28 21.12 18.77 -48.61
N PRO A 29 21.96 19.38 -47.75
CA PRO A 29 23.41 19.41 -47.95
C PRO A 29 24.06 18.07 -47.58
N PRO A 30 25.22 17.71 -48.17
CA PRO A 30 25.79 16.37 -48.08
C PRO A 30 26.41 16.07 -46.72
N LEU A 31 26.32 14.80 -46.33
CA LEU A 31 27.01 14.22 -45.17
C LEU A 31 28.53 14.31 -45.36
N VAL A 32 29.18 15.17 -44.57
CA VAL A 32 30.63 15.17 -44.41
C VAL A 32 30.95 14.33 -43.17
N SER A 33 31.59 13.18 -43.40
CA SER A 33 32.15 12.31 -42.36
C SER A 33 33.28 13.03 -41.62
N VAL A 34 33.04 13.38 -40.35
CA VAL A 34 34.10 13.81 -39.43
C VAL A 34 34.47 12.60 -38.58
N SER A 35 35.71 12.12 -38.76
CA SER A 35 36.31 11.09 -37.92
C SER A 35 36.69 11.68 -36.56
N THR A 36 35.95 11.33 -35.52
CA THR A 36 36.26 11.68 -34.13
C THR A 36 37.19 10.62 -33.52
N PRO A 37 38.26 10.99 -32.78
CA PRO A 37 39.18 10.04 -32.16
C PRO A 37 38.49 9.19 -31.07
N ALA A 38 38.89 7.93 -30.98
CA ALA A 38 38.39 6.95 -30.03
C ALA A 38 38.52 7.42 -28.57
N ALA A 39 37.40 7.83 -27.97
CA ALA A 39 37.25 7.85 -26.52
C ALA A 39 37.03 6.42 -26.04
N SER A 40 38.00 5.91 -25.29
CA SER A 40 37.96 4.63 -24.60
C SER A 40 36.72 4.56 -23.70
N VAL A 41 35.67 3.89 -24.17
CA VAL A 41 34.50 3.58 -23.36
C VAL A 41 34.88 2.40 -22.49
N THR A 42 35.33 2.67 -21.27
CA THR A 42 35.26 1.66 -20.22
C THR A 42 33.78 1.46 -19.93
N PRO A 43 33.19 0.27 -20.17
CA PRO A 43 31.80 0.04 -19.80
C PRO A 43 31.72 0.14 -18.28
N SER A 44 31.05 1.17 -17.79
CA SER A 44 30.65 1.26 -16.39
C SER A 44 29.61 0.17 -16.16
N GLU A 45 30.02 -0.93 -15.54
CA GLU A 45 29.10 -1.95 -15.04
C GLU A 45 28.06 -1.26 -14.16
N THR A 46 26.85 -1.12 -14.68
CA THR A 46 25.69 -0.84 -13.86
C THR A 46 25.43 -2.12 -13.07
N PRO A 47 25.42 -2.11 -11.72
CA PRO A 47 25.04 -3.30 -10.98
C PRO A 47 23.54 -3.49 -11.14
N SER A 48 23.18 -4.22 -12.19
CA SER A 48 21.86 -4.83 -12.34
C SER A 48 21.94 -6.20 -11.67
N GLU A 49 22.02 -6.20 -10.34
CA GLU A 49 21.79 -7.43 -9.58
C GLU A 49 20.29 -7.70 -9.55
N THR A 50 19.79 -8.31 -10.62
CA THR A 50 18.58 -9.13 -10.52
C THR A 50 18.97 -10.40 -9.77
N PRO A 51 18.45 -10.68 -8.55
CA PRO A 51 18.82 -11.89 -7.82
C PRO A 51 18.18 -13.11 -8.50
N SER A 52 18.87 -13.68 -9.48
CA SER A 52 18.53 -14.96 -10.11
C SER A 52 19.25 -16.09 -9.40
N GLY A 53 18.84 -16.37 -8.18
CA GLY A 53 19.18 -17.57 -7.43
C GLY A 53 17.96 -18.02 -6.62
N PRO A 54 17.90 -19.26 -6.10
CA PRO A 54 16.90 -19.60 -5.10
C PRO A 54 17.05 -18.58 -3.97
N ALA A 55 16.04 -17.73 -3.79
CA ALA A 55 16.12 -16.59 -2.88
C ALA A 55 16.55 -17.12 -1.51
N LYS A 56 17.77 -16.79 -1.09
CA LYS A 56 18.23 -17.01 0.29
C LYS A 56 17.13 -16.40 1.14
N VAL A 57 16.44 -17.23 1.94
CA VAL A 57 15.30 -16.79 2.73
C VAL A 57 15.75 -15.53 3.45
N ALA A 58 15.16 -14.39 3.08
CA ALA A 58 15.56 -13.11 3.64
C ALA A 58 15.54 -13.27 5.17
N GLU A 59 16.57 -12.73 5.84
CA GLU A 59 16.67 -12.87 7.28
C GLU A 59 15.50 -12.11 7.93
N THR A 60 14.45 -12.84 8.26
CA THR A 60 13.22 -12.33 8.85
C THR A 60 13.10 -12.82 10.28
N LEU A 61 12.27 -12.14 11.06
CA LEU A 61 11.99 -12.54 12.43
C LEU A 61 11.45 -13.97 12.52
N CYS A 62 10.61 -14.41 11.57
CA CYS A 62 10.10 -15.79 11.54
C CYS A 62 11.20 -16.84 11.33
N VAL A 63 12.27 -16.51 10.60
CA VAL A 63 13.42 -17.42 10.43
C VAL A 63 14.19 -17.60 11.74
N ARG A 64 14.20 -16.58 12.59
CA ARG A 64 14.90 -16.60 13.89
C ARG A 64 14.07 -17.17 15.03
N MET A 65 12.74 -17.19 14.92
CA MET A 65 11.87 -17.69 15.98
C MET A 65 12.04 -19.19 16.22
N ASP A 66 12.04 -19.59 17.49
CA ASP A 66 12.03 -21.00 17.88
C ASP A 66 10.68 -21.67 17.51
N ALA A 67 10.70 -22.52 16.49
CA ALA A 67 9.52 -23.25 16.02
C ALA A 67 8.95 -24.23 17.08
N THR A 68 9.80 -24.83 17.92
CA THR A 68 9.37 -25.71 19.01
C THR A 68 8.66 -24.92 20.11
N LEU A 69 9.16 -23.72 20.41
CA LEU A 69 8.47 -22.79 21.30
C LEU A 69 7.09 -22.38 20.74
N VAL A 70 7.01 -22.06 19.44
CA VAL A 70 5.73 -21.72 18.80
C VAL A 70 4.74 -22.89 18.87
N GLN A 71 5.19 -24.10 18.53
CA GLN A 71 4.37 -25.32 18.58
C GLN A 71 3.83 -25.58 19.99
N SER A 72 4.70 -25.56 20.99
CA SER A 72 4.33 -25.83 22.38
C SER A 72 3.46 -24.73 22.98
N ALA A 73 3.77 -23.45 22.74
CA ALA A 73 2.99 -22.33 23.23
C ALA A 73 1.56 -22.34 22.68
N LEU A 74 1.39 -22.58 21.37
CA LEU A 74 0.07 -22.58 20.73
C LEU A 74 -0.62 -23.95 20.76
N ALA A 75 0.06 -25.01 21.22
CA ALA A 75 -0.43 -26.40 21.20
C ALA A 75 -0.88 -26.84 19.79
N VAL A 76 -0.04 -26.58 18.80
CA VAL A 76 -0.29 -26.86 17.38
C VAL A 76 0.61 -27.98 16.87
N PRO A 77 0.18 -28.76 15.85
CA PRO A 77 0.91 -29.95 15.41
C PRO A 77 2.25 -29.63 14.74
N VAL A 78 2.36 -28.49 14.06
CA VAL A 78 3.58 -28.04 13.38
C VAL A 78 3.69 -26.53 13.46
N ALA A 79 4.89 -25.99 13.28
CA ALA A 79 5.14 -24.58 13.02
C ALA A 79 6.22 -24.49 11.94
N ASN A 80 5.81 -24.25 10.70
CA ASN A 80 6.71 -24.17 9.56
C ASN A 80 6.71 -22.75 9.02
N ILE A 81 7.89 -22.23 8.68
CA ILE A 81 7.98 -20.93 8.03
C ILE A 81 7.34 -21.07 6.65
N GLN A 82 6.36 -20.21 6.37
CA GLN A 82 5.94 -19.99 5.00
C GLN A 82 6.51 -18.66 4.52
N PRO A 83 7.43 -18.70 3.53
CA PRO A 83 7.90 -17.48 2.90
C PRO A 83 6.73 -16.89 2.12
N LYS A 84 6.06 -15.92 2.74
CA LYS A 84 5.16 -15.03 2.02
C LYS A 84 6.01 -13.90 1.47
N THR A 85 6.01 -13.71 0.16
CA THR A 85 6.60 -12.53 -0.46
C THR A 85 5.83 -11.32 0.09
N PRO A 86 6.47 -10.39 0.82
CA PRO A 86 5.83 -9.11 1.13
C PRO A 86 5.39 -8.47 -0.18
N PRO A 87 4.29 -7.72 -0.19
CA PRO A 87 3.62 -6.99 0.90
C PRO A 87 2.11 -7.31 0.98
N ALA A 88 1.26 -6.63 1.75
CA ALA A 88 1.34 -5.89 3.01
C ALA A 88 -0.11 -5.75 3.48
N ASP A 89 -0.34 -5.83 4.80
CA ASP A 89 -1.53 -5.17 5.32
C ASP A 89 -1.27 -3.67 5.30
N PHE A 90 -2.04 -2.94 4.49
CA PHE A 90 -2.06 -1.48 4.52
C PHE A 90 -2.83 -1.03 5.75
N GLY A 91 -2.12 -0.88 6.85
CA GLY A 91 -2.65 -0.39 8.12
C GLY A 91 -1.84 0.78 8.67
N ILE A 92 -2.33 1.40 9.74
CA ILE A 92 -1.57 2.36 10.53
C ILE A 92 -1.30 1.76 11.91
N PRO A 93 -0.03 1.50 12.27
CA PRO A 93 1.15 1.58 11.40
C PRO A 93 1.14 0.46 10.35
N THR A 94 1.89 0.64 9.27
CA THR A 94 2.10 -0.41 8.26
C THR A 94 3.16 -1.38 8.76
N TYR A 95 2.95 -2.67 8.55
CA TYR A 95 3.84 -3.74 9.00
C TYR A 95 4.40 -4.55 7.82
N ASP A 96 5.64 -4.98 7.98
CA ASP A 96 6.17 -6.14 7.27
C ASP A 96 5.77 -7.40 8.02
N VAL A 97 5.26 -8.37 7.28
CA VAL A 97 4.66 -9.57 7.84
C VAL A 97 5.43 -10.78 7.34
N CYS A 98 5.82 -11.65 8.26
CA CYS A 98 6.21 -13.02 7.94
C CYS A 98 5.22 -13.98 8.62
N GLN A 99 5.07 -15.18 8.08
CA GLN A 99 4.05 -16.14 8.52
C GLN A 99 4.66 -17.49 8.87
N LEU A 100 4.11 -18.11 9.91
CA LEU A 100 4.33 -19.51 10.26
C LEU A 100 3.02 -20.28 10.07
N THR A 101 3.01 -21.35 9.27
CA THR A 101 1.86 -22.26 9.22
C THR A 101 1.85 -23.15 10.44
N LEU A 102 0.68 -23.25 11.06
CA LEU A 102 0.48 -24.00 12.31
C LEU A 102 -0.18 -25.36 12.07
N SER A 103 -0.26 -25.80 10.82
CA SER A 103 -0.93 -27.02 10.39
C SER A 103 -0.20 -27.65 9.20
N THR A 104 -0.40 -28.95 9.02
CA THR A 104 0.04 -29.70 7.84
C THR A 104 -0.87 -29.46 6.63
N ALA A 105 -2.08 -28.94 6.84
CA ALA A 105 -2.98 -28.54 5.76
C ALA A 105 -2.57 -27.19 5.16
N SER A 106 -2.62 -27.08 3.82
CA SER A 106 -2.24 -25.89 3.07
C SER A 106 -3.09 -24.65 3.37
N ASN A 107 -4.29 -24.83 3.91
CA ASN A 107 -5.23 -23.78 4.30
C ASN A 107 -5.44 -23.70 5.83
N GLY A 108 -4.51 -24.25 6.61
CA GLY A 108 -4.62 -24.26 8.07
C GLY A 108 -4.33 -22.89 8.72
N PRO A 109 -4.49 -22.80 10.05
CA PRO A 109 -4.21 -21.58 10.80
C PRO A 109 -2.75 -21.14 10.65
N VAL A 110 -2.53 -19.82 10.69
CA VAL A 110 -1.21 -19.20 10.60
C VAL A 110 -0.95 -18.32 11.82
N LEU A 111 0.32 -18.16 12.16
CA LEU A 111 0.82 -17.11 13.05
C LEU A 111 1.50 -16.04 12.19
N ASN A 112 0.99 -14.81 12.27
CA ASN A 112 1.60 -13.63 11.68
C ASN A 112 2.54 -13.00 12.69
N VAL A 113 3.75 -12.67 12.22
CA VAL A 113 4.73 -11.90 12.96
C VAL A 113 5.02 -10.65 12.16
N GLU A 114 4.65 -9.52 12.74
CA GLU A 114 4.52 -8.25 12.08
C GLU A 114 5.49 -7.24 12.71
N THR A 115 6.25 -6.51 11.90
CA THR A 115 7.20 -5.46 12.35
C THR A 115 6.92 -4.15 11.63
N SER A 116 6.81 -3.03 12.36
CA SER A 116 6.46 -1.76 11.74
C SER A 116 7.53 -1.26 10.78
N VAL A 117 7.12 -0.84 9.58
CA VAL A 117 8.05 -0.36 8.56
C VAL A 117 8.65 0.98 8.96
N LEU A 118 7.82 1.86 9.51
CA LEU A 118 8.25 3.15 10.04
C LEU A 118 8.68 3.05 11.52
N PRO A 119 9.56 3.97 11.98
CA PRO A 119 9.81 4.15 13.40
C PRO A 119 8.53 4.41 14.18
N ALA A 120 8.49 3.93 15.41
CA ALA A 120 7.35 4.05 16.30
C ALA A 120 7.80 4.51 17.70
N THR A 121 6.86 5.14 18.39
CA THR A 121 7.07 5.66 19.75
C THR A 121 6.02 5.11 20.70
N LYS A 122 6.13 5.43 21.99
CA LYS A 122 5.07 5.15 22.97
C LYS A 122 3.74 5.82 22.59
N ALA A 123 3.77 6.98 21.95
CA ALA A 123 2.57 7.64 21.45
C ALA A 123 1.94 6.84 20.30
N THR A 124 2.76 6.25 19.41
CA THR A 124 2.28 5.34 18.37
C THR A 124 1.60 4.11 18.97
N LEU A 125 2.22 3.48 19.99
CA LEU A 125 1.61 2.34 20.70
C LEU A 125 0.27 2.70 21.36
N ALA A 126 0.19 3.86 22.01
CA ALA A 126 -1.06 4.32 22.62
C ALA A 126 -2.15 4.60 21.57
N ALA A 127 -1.76 5.16 20.41
CA ALA A 127 -2.67 5.40 19.30
C ALA A 127 -3.22 4.10 18.71
N THR A 128 -2.39 3.06 18.53
CA THR A 128 -2.84 1.75 18.04
C THR A 128 -3.77 1.06 19.03
N GLN A 129 -3.48 1.16 20.34
CA GLN A 129 -4.36 0.64 21.38
C GLN A 129 -5.72 1.35 21.37
N LYS A 130 -5.73 2.68 21.23
CA LYS A 130 -6.96 3.48 21.12
C LYS A 130 -7.77 3.11 19.87
N ALA A 131 -7.11 2.96 18.72
CA ALA A 131 -7.75 2.53 17.49
C ALA A 131 -8.38 1.13 17.63
N TYR A 132 -7.67 0.21 18.29
CA TYR A 132 -8.21 -1.12 18.57
C TYR A 132 -9.44 -1.08 19.48
N ALA A 133 -9.42 -0.27 20.53
CA ALA A 133 -10.56 -0.12 21.45
C ALA A 133 -11.86 0.33 20.74
N ALA A 134 -11.76 1.00 19.58
CA ALA A 134 -12.90 1.41 18.78
C ALA A 134 -13.55 0.26 17.96
N THR A 135 -12.88 -0.89 17.82
CA THR A 135 -13.32 -1.99 16.94
C THR A 135 -14.48 -2.85 17.48
N LYS A 136 -15.01 -2.52 18.68
CA LYS A 136 -16.01 -3.34 19.41
C LYS A 136 -15.58 -4.81 19.64
N GLY A 137 -14.30 -5.13 19.46
CA GLY A 137 -13.74 -6.46 19.67
C GLY A 137 -13.51 -6.80 21.15
N GLU A 138 -12.82 -7.91 21.39
CA GLU A 138 -12.37 -8.29 22.75
C GLU A 138 -11.59 -7.12 23.38
N PRO A 139 -11.89 -6.73 24.64
CA PRO A 139 -11.11 -5.69 25.30
C PRO A 139 -9.63 -6.07 25.41
N ALA A 140 -8.76 -5.21 24.90
CA ALA A 140 -7.32 -5.38 25.04
C ALA A 140 -6.89 -5.21 26.50
N LYS A 141 -5.98 -6.08 26.96
CA LYS A 141 -5.35 -6.02 28.27
C LYS A 141 -3.89 -5.60 28.14
N PRO A 142 -3.30 -4.98 29.18
CA PRO A 142 -1.88 -4.70 29.20
C PRO A 142 -1.05 -5.98 29.02
N ALA A 143 0.04 -5.88 28.26
CA ALA A 143 0.99 -6.97 28.03
C ALA A 143 2.39 -6.52 28.47
N ILE A 144 3.04 -7.33 29.30
CA ILE A 144 4.38 -7.04 29.81
C ILE A 144 5.41 -7.70 28.88
N VAL A 145 5.78 -6.97 27.83
CA VAL A 145 6.77 -7.38 26.83
C VAL A 145 7.44 -6.13 26.25
N GLY A 146 8.75 -6.20 26.00
CA GLY A 146 9.54 -5.07 25.49
C GLY A 146 9.43 -3.82 26.37
N GLY A 147 9.23 -2.66 25.73
CA GLY A 147 8.97 -1.37 26.38
C GLY A 147 7.51 -1.15 26.81
N GLY A 148 6.69 -2.20 26.82
CA GLY A 148 5.25 -2.18 27.09
C GLY A 148 4.42 -2.55 25.86
N GLY A 149 3.22 -3.09 26.10
CA GLY A 149 2.32 -3.53 25.06
C GLY A 149 0.88 -3.76 25.51
N TYR A 150 0.04 -4.20 24.59
CA TYR A 150 -1.33 -4.64 24.84
C TYR A 150 -1.65 -5.86 23.98
N GLY A 151 -2.66 -6.64 24.37
CA GLY A 151 -3.08 -7.80 23.60
C GLY A 151 -4.41 -8.37 24.03
N THR A 152 -4.82 -9.42 23.34
CA THR A 152 -6.09 -10.13 23.51
C THR A 152 -5.85 -11.63 23.45
N SER A 153 -6.92 -12.41 23.27
CA SER A 153 -6.81 -13.84 22.96
C SER A 153 -6.31 -14.16 21.55
N THR A 154 -6.08 -13.18 20.67
CA THR A 154 -5.67 -13.43 19.28
C THR A 154 -4.40 -12.69 18.86
N PHE A 155 -3.91 -11.77 19.69
CA PHE A 155 -2.67 -11.06 19.38
C PHE A 155 -2.00 -10.43 20.61
N VAL A 156 -0.75 -10.01 20.43
CA VAL A 156 -0.06 -9.01 21.26
C VAL A 156 0.60 -7.96 20.35
N VAL A 157 0.59 -6.70 20.77
CA VAL A 157 1.30 -5.58 20.14
C VAL A 157 2.20 -4.91 21.18
N PHE A 158 3.45 -4.64 20.85
CA PHE A 158 4.40 -4.03 21.79
C PHE A 158 5.47 -3.21 21.09
N LEU A 159 6.07 -2.29 21.85
CA LEU A 159 7.16 -1.44 21.40
C LEU A 159 8.50 -2.05 21.80
N LEU A 160 9.43 -2.15 20.86
CA LEU A 160 10.81 -2.57 21.09
C LEU A 160 11.73 -1.77 20.13
N ASP A 161 12.79 -1.17 20.66
CA ASP A 161 13.83 -0.47 19.89
C ASP A 161 13.30 0.51 18.82
N GLY A 162 12.25 1.27 19.16
CA GLY A 162 11.66 2.24 18.25
C GLY A 162 10.83 1.63 17.12
N LYS A 163 10.39 0.38 17.27
CA LYS A 163 9.52 -0.34 16.32
C LYS A 163 8.35 -0.99 17.06
N LEU A 164 7.20 -1.04 16.39
CA LEU A 164 6.07 -1.83 16.87
C LEU A 164 6.17 -3.23 16.30
N TYR A 165 5.97 -4.21 17.17
CA TYR A 165 5.85 -5.61 16.81
C TYR A 165 4.44 -6.07 17.12
N LYS A 166 3.85 -6.86 16.23
CA LYS A 166 2.56 -7.52 16.44
C LYS A 166 2.69 -9.01 16.14
N ILE A 167 2.22 -9.83 17.05
CA ILE A 167 2.12 -11.27 16.88
C ILE A 167 0.65 -11.61 16.92
N ALA A 168 0.11 -12.17 15.85
CA ALA A 168 -1.33 -12.41 15.71
C ALA A 168 -1.60 -13.79 15.10
N GLY A 169 -2.61 -14.51 15.58
CA GLY A 169 -2.88 -15.85 15.12
C GLY A 169 -4.16 -16.46 15.73
N PRO A 170 -4.22 -17.80 15.88
CA PRO A 170 -5.41 -18.48 16.41
C PRO A 170 -5.69 -18.10 17.87
N LYS A 171 -6.91 -18.34 18.32
CA LYS A 171 -7.31 -18.02 19.69
C LYS A 171 -6.45 -18.79 20.72
N ALA A 172 -5.80 -18.06 21.60
CA ALA A 172 -4.97 -18.56 22.71
C ALA A 172 -5.09 -17.60 23.92
N THR A 173 -4.43 -17.91 25.03
CA THR A 173 -4.37 -16.96 26.15
C THR A 173 -3.40 -15.83 25.85
N LEU A 174 -3.65 -14.62 26.39
CA LEU A 174 -2.70 -13.52 26.27
C LEU A 174 -1.31 -13.89 26.79
N ALA A 175 -1.21 -14.72 27.84
CA ALA A 175 0.07 -15.20 28.36
C ALA A 175 0.89 -15.98 27.31
N LYS A 176 0.24 -16.78 26.47
CA LYS A 176 0.90 -17.47 25.35
C LYS A 176 1.42 -16.47 24.32
N TYR A 177 0.64 -15.44 23.99
CA TYR A 177 1.11 -14.37 23.10
C TYR A 177 2.24 -13.54 23.70
N VAL A 178 2.21 -13.27 25.01
CA VAL A 178 3.32 -12.60 25.73
C VAL A 178 4.59 -13.45 25.66
N LEU A 179 4.51 -14.76 25.85
CA LEU A 179 5.65 -15.67 25.70
C LEU A 179 6.24 -15.61 24.28
N LEU A 180 5.40 -15.62 23.25
CA LEU A 180 5.85 -15.44 21.87
C LEU A 180 6.46 -14.05 21.65
N GLY A 181 5.91 -13.02 22.30
CA GLY A 181 6.47 -11.66 22.30
C GLY A 181 7.86 -11.58 22.92
N GLN A 182 8.10 -12.30 24.01
CA GLN A 182 9.42 -12.39 24.64
C GLN A 182 10.45 -13.08 23.74
N GLU A 183 10.03 -14.08 22.97
CA GLU A 183 10.89 -14.68 21.95
C GLU A 183 11.26 -13.66 20.87
N VAL A 184 10.31 -12.85 20.41
CA VAL A 184 10.63 -11.76 19.48
C VAL A 184 11.62 -10.76 20.08
N VAL A 185 11.46 -10.39 21.36
CA VAL A 185 12.42 -9.50 22.04
C VAL A 185 13.83 -10.08 22.02
N ARG A 186 13.97 -11.40 22.20
CA ARG A 186 15.26 -12.09 22.15
C ARG A 186 15.88 -12.12 20.75
N GLN A 187 15.06 -12.24 19.71
CA GLN A 187 15.49 -12.51 18.33
C GLN A 187 15.59 -11.27 17.44
N ALA A 188 14.89 -10.19 17.80
CA ALA A 188 14.83 -8.96 17.01
C ALA A 188 16.17 -8.22 16.86
N PRO A 189 17.07 -8.17 17.87
CA PRO A 189 18.34 -7.46 17.73
C PRO A 189 19.16 -7.96 16.53
N GLY A 190 19.71 -7.02 15.76
CA GLY A 190 20.53 -7.34 14.58
C GLY A 190 19.75 -7.86 13.36
N LEU A 191 18.41 -7.76 13.34
CA LEU A 191 17.66 -7.92 12.09
C LEU A 191 17.98 -6.77 11.12
N PRO A 192 18.07 -7.03 9.81
CA PRO A 192 18.24 -5.97 8.83
C PRO A 192 17.05 -5.01 8.88
N ALA A 193 17.32 -3.73 8.60
CA ALA A 193 16.25 -2.75 8.47
C ALA A 193 15.29 -3.18 7.35
N THR A 194 14.00 -3.08 7.64
CA THR A 194 12.95 -3.34 6.65
C THR A 194 13.12 -2.43 5.44
N ASN A 195 13.18 -2.98 4.22
CA ASN A 195 13.16 -2.15 3.03
C ASN A 195 11.76 -1.50 2.88
N GLY A 196 11.71 -0.21 3.19
CA GLY A 196 10.51 0.60 3.10
C GLY A 196 10.18 1.06 1.67
N TRP A 197 10.99 0.71 0.68
CA TRP A 197 10.80 1.13 -0.72
C TRP A 197 10.79 -0.09 -1.63
N ILE A 198 9.60 -0.68 -1.74
CA ILE A 198 9.28 -1.66 -2.78
C ILE A 198 8.41 -0.91 -3.79
N THR A 199 8.98 -0.60 -4.95
CA THR A 199 8.34 0.24 -5.97
C THR A 199 8.11 -0.53 -7.27
N GLN A 200 6.97 -0.26 -7.92
CA GLN A 200 6.67 -0.72 -9.27
C GLN A 200 6.44 0.48 -10.19
N PRO A 201 6.99 0.50 -11.43
CA PRO A 201 6.87 1.66 -12.32
C PRO A 201 5.42 2.10 -12.60
N ASP A 202 4.49 1.15 -12.64
CA ASP A 202 3.07 1.46 -12.86
C ASP A 202 2.41 2.09 -11.63
N CYS A 203 2.90 1.82 -10.42
CA CYS A 203 2.47 2.52 -9.21
C CYS A 203 3.06 3.94 -9.15
N ASP A 204 4.25 4.19 -9.69
CA ASP A 204 4.90 5.50 -9.57
C ASP A 204 4.07 6.65 -10.17
N ARG A 205 3.28 6.35 -11.20
CA ARG A 205 2.35 7.29 -11.85
C ARG A 205 1.35 7.90 -10.87
N GLY A 206 0.93 7.14 -9.85
CA GLY A 206 0.00 7.59 -8.83
C GLY A 206 0.62 8.49 -7.76
N SER A 207 1.95 8.57 -7.67
CA SER A 207 2.63 9.14 -6.49
C SER A 207 2.29 10.59 -6.25
N SER A 208 2.41 11.46 -7.25
CA SER A 208 2.12 12.89 -7.06
C SER A 208 0.66 13.13 -6.63
N ALA A 209 -0.29 12.33 -7.13
CA ALA A 209 -1.69 12.43 -6.72
C ALA A 209 -1.92 11.85 -5.31
N ALA A 210 -1.24 10.75 -4.97
CA ALA A 210 -1.28 10.15 -3.65
C ALA A 210 -0.78 11.11 -2.56
N GLU A 211 0.30 11.84 -2.84
CA GLU A 211 0.85 12.85 -1.92
C GLU A 211 -0.13 13.98 -1.65
N LYS A 212 -0.90 14.43 -2.66
CA LYS A 212 -1.96 15.43 -2.47
C LYS A 212 -3.10 14.91 -1.59
N VAL A 213 -3.50 13.65 -1.76
CA VAL A 213 -4.53 13.00 -0.93
C VAL A 213 -4.06 12.85 0.52
N MET A 214 -2.79 12.44 0.72
CA MET A 214 -2.21 12.28 2.05
C MET A 214 -1.80 13.61 2.70
N GLY A 215 -1.61 14.66 1.90
CA GLY A 215 -1.15 15.99 2.33
C GLY A 215 0.36 16.11 2.50
N THR A 216 1.13 15.07 2.15
CA THR A 216 2.60 15.02 2.28
C THR A 216 3.20 13.92 1.40
N ALA A 217 4.50 14.01 1.14
CA ALA A 217 5.28 12.99 0.48
C ALA A 217 5.21 11.64 1.22
N ALA A 218 5.18 10.54 0.46
CA ALA A 218 5.28 9.20 1.03
C ALA A 218 6.67 8.97 1.64
N MET A 219 6.72 8.40 2.84
CA MET A 219 7.97 8.00 3.49
C MET A 219 8.38 6.57 3.13
N VAL A 220 7.38 5.77 2.74
CA VAL A 220 7.48 4.34 2.45
C VAL A 220 6.59 4.02 1.24
N ARG A 221 7.09 3.14 0.37
CA ARG A 221 6.39 2.55 -0.78
C ARG A 221 6.35 1.04 -0.66
N ARG A 222 5.16 0.47 -0.86
CA ARG A 222 4.88 -0.96 -0.64
C ARG A 222 4.03 -1.50 -1.78
N ASP A 223 4.64 -1.57 -2.94
CA ASP A 223 3.98 -2.01 -4.16
C ASP A 223 4.12 -3.52 -4.35
N SER A 224 3.13 -4.13 -5.01
CA SER A 224 3.06 -5.58 -5.20
C SER A 224 2.03 -6.05 -6.19
N GLU A 225 1.92 -7.35 -6.33
CA GLU A 225 0.95 -8.01 -7.18
C GLU A 225 0.19 -9.08 -6.40
N THR A 226 -1.10 -9.21 -6.69
CA THR A 226 -1.88 -10.36 -6.23
C THR A 226 -1.39 -11.64 -6.93
N PRO A 227 -1.78 -12.84 -6.45
CA PRO A 227 -1.48 -14.08 -7.16
C PRO A 227 -2.01 -14.15 -8.60
N LEU A 228 -2.96 -13.27 -8.95
CA LEU A 228 -3.53 -13.16 -10.29
C LEU A 228 -2.85 -12.06 -11.13
N GLY A 229 -1.76 -11.47 -10.64
CA GLY A 229 -0.98 -10.43 -11.31
C GLY A 229 -1.59 -9.03 -11.23
N ASP A 230 -2.60 -8.80 -10.37
CA ASP A 230 -3.17 -7.46 -10.22
C ASP A 230 -2.29 -6.59 -9.32
N LEU A 231 -1.93 -5.40 -9.80
CA LEU A 231 -1.06 -4.49 -9.07
C LEU A 231 -1.75 -3.87 -7.84
N VAL A 232 -1.05 -3.86 -6.72
CA VAL A 232 -1.46 -3.30 -5.44
C VAL A 232 -0.39 -2.27 -5.06
N CYS A 233 -0.77 -0.99 -5.03
CA CYS A 233 0.15 0.11 -4.77
C CYS A 233 -0.07 0.67 -3.38
N GLY A 234 0.99 1.11 -2.71
CA GLY A 234 0.91 1.58 -1.34
C GLY A 234 1.83 2.74 -1.05
N TRP A 235 1.25 3.85 -0.60
CA TRP A 235 1.95 5.04 -0.12
C TRP A 235 1.71 5.21 1.36
N VAL A 236 2.78 5.33 2.12
CA VAL A 236 2.72 5.28 3.58
C VAL A 236 3.50 6.45 4.18
N THR A 237 2.88 7.06 5.19
CA THR A 237 3.47 8.07 6.07
C THR A 237 3.30 7.61 7.52
N THR A 238 3.80 8.38 8.49
CA THR A 238 3.62 8.04 9.91
C THR A 238 2.17 8.08 10.38
N THR A 239 1.28 8.80 9.67
CA THR A 239 -0.10 9.06 10.10
C THR A 239 -1.17 8.77 9.05
N SER A 240 -0.77 8.46 7.81
CA SER A 240 -1.68 8.19 6.70
C SER A 240 -1.14 7.08 5.82
N VAL A 241 -2.04 6.25 5.32
CA VAL A 241 -1.78 5.31 4.23
C VAL A 241 -2.76 5.63 3.10
N LEU A 242 -2.31 5.52 1.87
CA LEU A 242 -3.17 5.42 0.71
C LEU A 242 -2.77 4.15 -0.03
N SER A 243 -3.73 3.31 -0.36
CA SER A 243 -3.46 2.07 -1.08
C SER A 243 -4.47 1.83 -2.18
N THR A 244 -4.04 1.14 -3.23
CA THR A 244 -4.92 0.58 -4.25
C THR A 244 -4.95 -0.94 -4.12
N SER A 245 -6.10 -1.54 -4.35
CA SER A 245 -6.26 -2.99 -4.34
C SER A 245 -7.27 -3.43 -5.38
N VAL A 246 -7.14 -4.66 -5.85
CA VAL A 246 -8.06 -5.28 -6.79
C VAL A 246 -8.73 -6.48 -6.14
N ARG A 247 -10.05 -6.55 -6.30
CA ARG A 247 -10.86 -7.69 -5.91
C ARG A 247 -11.59 -8.23 -7.13
N ARG A 248 -11.28 -9.47 -7.50
CA ARG A 248 -12.00 -10.20 -8.55
C ARG A 248 -13.14 -11.02 -7.94
N THR A 249 -14.35 -10.82 -8.44
CA THR A 249 -15.57 -11.48 -7.98
C THR A 249 -16.68 -11.35 -9.03
N PRO A 250 -17.41 -12.44 -9.35
CA PRO A 250 -18.56 -12.37 -10.26
C PRO A 250 -19.73 -11.53 -9.71
N GLN A 251 -19.63 -11.05 -8.47
CA GLN A 251 -20.63 -10.19 -7.83
C GLN A 251 -20.26 -8.70 -7.93
N ALA A 252 -19.32 -8.31 -8.78
CA ALA A 252 -18.80 -6.94 -8.81
C ALA A 252 -19.91 -5.89 -8.99
N GLU A 253 -20.84 -6.11 -9.93
CA GLU A 253 -21.99 -5.21 -10.15
C GLU A 253 -22.91 -5.15 -8.91
N ALA A 254 -23.26 -6.29 -8.33
CA ALA A 254 -24.13 -6.35 -7.16
C ALA A 254 -23.52 -5.61 -5.94
N LEU A 255 -22.19 -5.64 -5.81
CA LEU A 255 -21.46 -4.95 -4.75
C LEU A 255 -21.41 -3.43 -4.93
N MET A 256 -21.66 -2.90 -6.14
CA MET A 256 -21.80 -1.46 -6.38
C MET A 256 -23.16 -0.91 -5.96
N ALA A 257 -24.21 -1.74 -5.91
CA ALA A 257 -25.57 -1.31 -5.55
C ALA A 257 -25.67 -0.56 -4.19
N PRO A 258 -25.08 -1.04 -3.08
CA PRO A 258 -25.09 -0.29 -1.82
C PRO A 258 -24.28 1.01 -1.91
N ILE A 259 -23.17 1.02 -2.66
CA ILE A 259 -22.33 2.21 -2.85
C ILE A 259 -23.09 3.29 -3.61
N ARG A 260 -23.77 2.92 -4.71
CA ARG A 260 -24.62 3.82 -5.51
C ARG A 260 -25.72 4.49 -4.68
N LYS A 261 -26.27 3.78 -3.70
CA LYS A 261 -27.39 4.24 -2.86
C LYS A 261 -26.95 5.02 -1.62
N ALA A 262 -25.67 4.99 -1.27
CA ALA A 262 -25.18 5.69 -0.09
C ALA A 262 -25.28 7.21 -0.28
N SER A 263 -25.78 7.93 0.72
CA SER A 263 -25.95 9.39 0.66
C SER A 263 -24.63 10.15 0.59
N THR A 264 -23.52 9.50 0.93
CA THR A 264 -22.16 10.05 0.86
C THR A 264 -21.46 9.72 -0.45
N SER A 265 -22.14 9.04 -1.37
CA SER A 265 -21.56 8.55 -2.62
C SER A 265 -21.60 9.61 -3.71
N GLN A 266 -20.43 9.93 -4.26
CA GLN A 266 -20.28 10.83 -5.40
C GLN A 266 -19.78 10.04 -6.62
N PRO A 267 -20.52 10.05 -7.75
CA PRO A 267 -20.10 9.33 -8.95
C PRO A 267 -18.86 9.95 -9.57
N ILE A 268 -18.02 9.11 -10.18
CA ILE A 268 -16.84 9.53 -10.95
C ILE A 268 -16.81 8.82 -12.30
N PRO A 269 -16.29 9.46 -13.37
CA PRO A 269 -16.32 8.92 -14.72
C PRO A 269 -15.15 7.94 -14.96
N LEU A 270 -15.08 6.86 -14.19
CA LEU A 270 -14.02 5.85 -14.26
C LEU A 270 -14.58 4.44 -14.25
N GLY A 271 -14.01 3.57 -15.09
CA GLY A 271 -14.47 2.20 -15.29
C GLY A 271 -15.87 2.17 -15.91
N ASP A 272 -16.57 1.05 -15.70
CA ASP A 272 -17.99 0.94 -16.07
C ASP A 272 -18.90 1.61 -15.03
N GLU A 273 -18.43 1.71 -13.79
CA GLU A 273 -19.11 2.39 -12.69
C GLU A 273 -18.10 2.75 -11.59
N GLY A 274 -18.11 3.98 -11.08
CA GLY A 274 -17.21 4.39 -10.00
C GLY A 274 -17.78 5.44 -9.07
N TYR A 275 -17.42 5.37 -7.78
CA TYR A 275 -17.83 6.35 -6.78
C TYR A 275 -16.73 6.64 -5.77
N VAL A 276 -16.74 7.87 -5.25
CA VAL A 276 -16.02 8.29 -4.04
C VAL A 276 -17.02 8.39 -2.89
N ASP A 277 -16.76 7.70 -1.78
CA ASP A 277 -17.47 7.93 -0.52
C ASP A 277 -16.88 9.16 0.18
N THR A 278 -17.61 10.26 0.13
CA THR A 278 -17.21 11.56 0.68
C THR A 278 -17.01 11.57 2.19
N ALA A 279 -17.53 10.58 2.94
CA ALA A 279 -17.34 10.49 4.38
C ALA A 279 -16.03 9.79 4.77
N THR A 280 -15.59 8.82 3.95
CA THR A 280 -14.40 8.00 4.26
C THR A 280 -13.22 8.27 3.34
N GLY A 281 -13.46 8.93 2.20
CA GLY A 281 -12.50 9.14 1.13
C GLY A 281 -12.25 7.87 0.31
N ARG A 282 -12.94 6.76 0.57
CA ARG A 282 -12.77 5.52 -0.21
C ARG A 282 -13.32 5.71 -1.61
N THR A 283 -12.55 5.29 -2.61
CA THR A 283 -13.03 5.18 -3.99
C THR A 283 -13.17 3.73 -4.37
N THR A 284 -14.29 3.36 -4.99
CA THR A 284 -14.50 2.02 -5.56
C THR A 284 -14.90 2.16 -7.02
N ILE A 285 -14.21 1.44 -7.90
CA ILE A 285 -14.42 1.43 -9.34
C ILE A 285 -14.66 0.00 -9.79
N ARG A 286 -15.71 -0.22 -10.58
CA ARG A 286 -15.98 -1.48 -11.26
C ARG A 286 -15.43 -1.43 -12.69
N VAL A 287 -14.77 -2.50 -13.08
CA VAL A 287 -14.22 -2.72 -14.42
C VAL A 287 -14.66 -4.10 -14.89
N GLY A 288 -15.36 -4.19 -16.01
CA GLY A 288 -16.04 -5.38 -16.45
C GLY A 288 -17.07 -5.93 -15.46
N ASP A 289 -17.35 -7.22 -15.60
CA ASP A 289 -18.37 -7.92 -14.83
C ASP A 289 -17.82 -8.50 -13.52
N ASP A 290 -16.50 -8.64 -13.42
CA ASP A 290 -15.86 -9.43 -12.35
C ASP A 290 -14.79 -8.69 -11.54
N LYS A 291 -14.53 -7.40 -11.77
CA LYS A 291 -13.40 -6.70 -11.12
C LYS A 291 -13.82 -5.42 -10.43
N LEU A 292 -13.41 -5.29 -9.17
CA LEU A 292 -13.48 -4.08 -8.37
C LEU A 292 -12.08 -3.59 -8.04
N VAL A 293 -11.87 -2.29 -8.18
CA VAL A 293 -10.68 -1.57 -7.77
C VAL A 293 -11.05 -0.68 -6.60
N ASP A 294 -10.37 -0.85 -5.49
CA ASP A 294 -10.56 -0.05 -4.29
C ASP A 294 -9.33 0.84 -4.06
N LEU A 295 -9.56 2.14 -3.88
CA LEU A 295 -8.56 3.12 -3.49
C LEU A 295 -8.93 3.60 -2.08
N VAL A 296 -8.10 3.26 -1.11
CA VAL A 296 -8.45 3.34 0.31
C VAL A 296 -7.48 4.25 1.03
N PRO A 297 -7.93 5.42 1.51
CA PRO A 297 -7.18 6.20 2.46
C PRO A 297 -7.41 5.66 3.88
N LEU A 298 -6.34 5.56 4.65
CA LEU A 298 -6.38 5.33 6.09
C LEU A 298 -5.68 6.49 6.82
N PRO A 299 -6.18 6.93 7.99
CA PRO A 299 -7.51 6.58 8.51
C PRO A 299 -8.61 7.08 7.58
N ALA A 300 -9.75 6.39 7.59
CA ALA A 300 -10.95 6.82 6.88
C ALA A 300 -11.36 8.21 7.41
N ARG A 301 -11.53 9.16 6.49
CA ARG A 301 -11.85 10.55 6.80
C ARG A 301 -12.48 11.22 5.59
N ALA A 302 -13.17 12.33 5.81
CA ALA A 302 -13.59 13.17 4.69
C ALA A 302 -12.34 13.68 3.96
N ILE A 303 -12.26 13.38 2.66
CA ILE A 303 -11.24 13.88 1.74
C ILE A 303 -11.97 14.59 0.62
N ASN A 304 -11.40 15.67 0.10
CA ASN A 304 -11.94 16.35 -1.08
C ASN A 304 -12.13 15.31 -2.21
N PRO A 305 -13.36 15.07 -2.68
CA PRO A 305 -13.64 14.06 -3.70
C PRO A 305 -12.88 14.29 -5.00
N ASP A 306 -12.55 15.54 -5.33
CA ASP A 306 -11.77 15.87 -6.52
C ASP A 306 -10.33 15.33 -6.41
N LEU A 307 -9.73 15.35 -5.22
CA LEU A 307 -8.39 14.78 -5.01
C LEU A 307 -8.40 13.27 -5.17
N MET A 308 -9.42 12.60 -4.62
CA MET A 308 -9.60 11.16 -4.78
C MET A 308 -9.91 10.79 -6.24
N THR A 309 -10.66 11.63 -6.95
CA THR A 309 -10.94 11.45 -8.38
C THR A 309 -9.67 11.62 -9.21
N GLN A 310 -8.85 12.63 -8.93
CA GLN A 310 -7.55 12.82 -9.58
C GLN A 310 -6.60 11.64 -9.34
N PHE A 311 -6.55 11.13 -8.11
CA PHE A 311 -5.76 9.94 -7.80
C PHE A 311 -6.28 8.70 -8.54
N ALA A 312 -7.60 8.51 -8.58
CA ALA A 312 -8.21 7.42 -9.33
C ALA A 312 -7.96 7.52 -10.84
N LEU A 313 -7.99 8.72 -11.41
CA LEU A 313 -7.64 8.98 -12.81
C LEU A 313 -6.17 8.64 -13.10
N ALA A 314 -5.25 9.02 -12.22
CA ALA A 314 -3.83 8.70 -12.37
C ALA A 314 -3.56 7.19 -12.35
N MET A 315 -4.35 6.44 -11.57
CA MET A 315 -4.23 5.00 -11.41
C MET A 315 -5.05 4.19 -12.42
N SER A 316 -6.02 4.79 -13.12
CA SER A 316 -6.93 4.07 -14.02
C SER A 316 -6.21 3.20 -15.07
N PRO A 317 -5.11 3.63 -15.73
CA PRO A 317 -4.46 2.84 -16.77
C PRO A 317 -3.80 1.55 -16.27
N VAL A 318 -3.68 1.38 -14.95
CA VAL A 318 -3.20 0.14 -14.31
C VAL A 318 -4.31 -0.91 -14.27
N TYR A 319 -5.56 -0.49 -14.19
CA TYR A 319 -6.67 -1.39 -13.86
C TYR A 319 -7.69 -1.60 -14.97
N THR A 320 -7.76 -0.67 -15.93
CA THR A 320 -8.76 -0.67 -17.01
C THR A 320 -8.23 -1.19 -18.34
N ARG A 321 -7.13 -1.95 -18.34
CA ARG A 321 -6.66 -2.68 -19.53
C ARG A 321 -7.30 -4.05 -19.62
#